data_AF-A0A944C6I7-F1
#
_entry.id   AF-A0A944C6I7-F1
#
_cell.length_a   1.000
_cell.length_b   1.000
_cell.length_c   1.000
_cell.angle_alpha   90.00
_cell.angle_beta   90.00
_cell.angle_gamma   90.00
#
_symmetry.space_group_name_H-M   'P 1'
#
loop_
_entity.id
_entity.type
_entity.pdbx_description
1 polymer ?
#
loop_
_entity_poly.entity_id
_entity_poly.type
_entity_poly.pdbx_seq_one_letter_code
_entity_poly.pdbx_strand_id
1 'polypeptide(L)' 'MRQRGEPREGAARADGRAAIELCVNCNNPSVHAYRHLGFNVAAEVTANIGCGFIMDDYLMRKPLP' A
#
# COMPACT_ATOMS: atom_id res chain seq x y z
N MET A 1 -22.11 -15.94 4.06
CA MET A 1 -21.28 -15.32 3.00
C MET A 1 -19.82 -15.41 3.40
N ARG A 2 -19.05 -16.32 2.79
CA ARG A 2 -17.58 -16.32 2.91
C ARG A 2 -17.05 -15.56 1.71
N GLN A 3 -16.70 -14.29 1.88
CA GLN A 3 -15.85 -13.62 0.88
C GLN A 3 -14.49 -14.30 0.99
N ARG A 4 -14.23 -15.29 0.12
CA ARG A 4 -12.86 -15.72 -0.14
C ARG A 4 -12.17 -14.48 -0.69
N GLY A 5 -11.34 -13.84 0.12
CA GLY A 5 -10.48 -12.76 -0.35
C GLY A 5 -9.55 -13.37 -1.38
N GLU A 6 -9.88 -13.19 -2.65
CA GLU A 6 -8.95 -13.42 -3.75
C GLU A 6 -7.63 -12.70 -3.39
N PRO A 7 -6.46 -13.31 -3.60
CA PRO A 7 -5.22 -12.58 -3.40
C PRO A 7 -5.28 -11.35 -4.30
N ARG A 8 -5.30 -10.14 -3.72
CA ARG A 8 -5.51 -8.87 -4.45
C ARG A 8 -4.52 -8.70 -5.62
N GLU A 9 -3.36 -9.36 -5.54
CA GLU A 9 -2.38 -9.40 -6.62
C GLU A 9 -2.81 -10.26 -7.82
N GLY A 10 -3.49 -11.38 -7.60
CA GLY A 10 -3.98 -12.26 -8.67
C GLY A 10 -5.05 -11.57 -9.51
N ALA A 11 -6.02 -10.93 -8.84
CA ALA A 11 -7.04 -10.13 -9.51
C ALA A 11 -6.42 -8.93 -10.27
N ALA A 12 -5.51 -8.19 -9.62
CA ALA A 12 -4.85 -7.06 -10.27
C ALA A 12 -4.04 -7.47 -11.51
N ARG A 13 -3.38 -8.63 -11.49
CA ARG A 13 -2.71 -9.20 -12.68
C ARG A 13 -3.70 -9.58 -13.77
N ALA A 14 -4.80 -10.23 -13.42
CA ALA A 14 -5.85 -10.60 -14.38
C ALA A 14 -6.49 -9.37 -15.04
N ASP A 15 -6.60 -8.26 -14.30
CA ASP A 15 -7.06 -6.97 -14.80
C ASP A 15 -5.98 -6.16 -15.55
N GLY A 16 -4.77 -6.72 -15.75
CA GLY A 16 -3.67 -6.06 -16.46
C GLY A 16 -3.11 -4.83 -15.75
N ARG A 17 -3.24 -4.74 -14.42
CA ARG A 17 -2.68 -3.64 -13.63
C ARG A 17 -1.16 -3.74 -13.58
N ALA A 18 -0.49 -2.62 -13.79
CA ALA A 18 0.98 -2.55 -13.77
C ALA A 18 1.58 -2.61 -12.35
N ALA A 19 0.80 -2.33 -11.31
CA ALA A 19 1.28 -2.29 -9.94
C ALA A 19 0.14 -2.35 -8.92
N ILE A 20 0.51 -2.60 -7.66
CA ILE A 20 -0.34 -2.39 -6.49
C ILE A 20 0.26 -1.28 -5.65
N GLU A 21 -0.62 -0.41 -5.15
CA GLU A 21 -0.26 0.72 -4.31
C GLU A 21 -1.02 0.64 -2.99
N LEU A 22 -0.37 1.08 -1.92
CA LEU A 22 -0.96 1.23 -0.59
C LEU A 22 -0.33 2.42 0.12
N CYS A 23 -1.07 3.04 1.05
CA CYS A 23 -0.53 4.02 1.98
C CYS A 23 -0.28 3.35 3.33
N VAL A 24 0.85 3.65 3.95
CA VAL A 24 1.17 3.20 5.30
C VAL A 24 1.81 4.34 6.07
N ASN A 25 1.35 4.58 7.29
CA ASN A 25 1.96 5.57 8.17
C ASN A 25 3.46 5.35 8.33
N CYS A 26 4.24 6.42 8.19
CA CYS A 26 5.70 6.37 8.21
C CYS A 26 6.27 5.81 9.52
N ASN A 27 5.54 5.96 10.63
CA ASN A 27 5.95 5.47 11.95
C ASN A 27 5.51 4.03 12.21
N ASN A 28 4.79 3.39 11.28
CA ASN A 28 4.32 2.02 11.45
C ASN A 28 5.41 1.01 11.04
N PRO A 29 5.81 0.06 11.91
CA PRO A 29 6.81 -0.96 11.56
C PRO A 29 6.40 -1.86 10.39
N SER A 30 5.11 -1.90 10.01
CA SER A 30 4.62 -2.57 8.80
C SER A 30 5.30 -2.11 7.52
N VAL A 31 5.91 -0.92 7.48
CA VAL A 31 6.76 -0.47 6.35
C VAL A 31 7.84 -1.52 6.03
N HIS A 32 8.47 -2.11 7.04
CA HIS A 32 9.49 -3.15 6.85
C HIS A 32 8.89 -4.44 6.26
N ALA A 33 7.69 -4.82 6.72
CA ALA A 33 6.99 -5.98 6.17
C ALA A 33 6.66 -5.77 4.68
N TYR A 34 6.17 -4.58 4.30
CA TYR A 34 5.87 -4.27 2.90
C TYR A 34 7.12 -4.22 2.02
N ARG A 35 8.25 -3.71 2.54
CA ARG A 35 9.54 -3.79 1.85
C ARG A 35 9.94 -5.25 1.55
N HIS A 36 9.83 -6.15 2.53
CA HIS A 36 10.09 -7.58 2.31
C HIS A 36 9.13 -8.23 1.30
N LEU A 37 7.89 -7.74 1.20
CA LEU A 37 6.91 -8.20 0.21
C LEU A 37 7.14 -7.63 -1.21
N GLY A 38 8.17 -6.82 -1.40
CA GLY A 38 8.57 -6.24 -2.69
C GLY A 38 7.96 -4.87 -2.99
N PHE A 39 7.33 -4.22 -2.00
CA PHE A 39 6.90 -2.84 -2.15
C PHE A 39 8.06 -1.88 -1.90
N ASN A 40 8.10 -0.79 -2.66
CA ASN A 40 9.06 0.30 -2.49
C ASN A 40 8.32 1.61 -2.21
N VAL A 41 8.95 2.54 -1.50
CA VAL A 41 8.38 3.88 -1.30
C VAL A 41 8.40 4.61 -2.64
N ALA A 42 7.22 4.95 -3.14
CA ALA A 42 7.04 5.71 -4.37
C ALA A 42 6.89 7.21 -4.10
N ALA A 43 6.30 7.58 -2.95
CA ALA A 43 6.18 8.96 -2.50
C ALA A 43 5.98 9.02 -0.97
N GLU A 44 6.26 10.19 -0.41
CA GLU A 44 5.83 10.60 0.93
C GLU A 44 4.58 11.47 0.79
N VAL A 45 3.58 11.22 1.64
CA VAL A 45 2.27 11.87 1.60
C VAL A 45 1.95 12.36 3.00
N THR A 46 1.83 13.68 3.16
CA THR A 46 1.36 14.28 4.41
C THR A 46 -0.13 14.58 4.27
N ALA A 47 -0.95 13.87 5.06
CA ALA A 47 -2.40 14.01 5.04
C ALA A 47 -2.91 14.68 6.32
N ASN A 48 -3.76 15.69 6.16
CA ASN A 48 -4.55 16.20 7.28
C ASN A 48 -5.72 15.22 7.53
N ILE A 49 -5.75 14.61 8.70
CA ILE A 49 -6.78 13.62 9.08
C ILE A 49 -7.90 14.22 9.94
N GLY A 50 -7.93 15.56 10.07
CA GLY A 50 -8.90 16.30 10.86
C GLY A 50 -8.47 16.50 12.30
N CYS A 51 -9.27 17.27 13.06
CA CYS A 51 -9.07 17.53 14.49
C CYS A 51 -7.70 18.11 14.87
N GLY A 52 -7.01 18.78 13.95
CA GLY A 52 -5.67 19.32 14.16
C GLY A 52 -4.54 18.30 14.04
N PHE A 53 -4.81 17.09 13.54
CA PHE A 53 -3.82 16.05 13.36
C PHE A 53 -3.37 15.93 11.89
N ILE A 54 -2.08 15.69 11.74
CA ILE A 54 -1.40 15.45 10.47
C ILE A 54 -0.77 14.08 10.56
N MET A 55 -0.86 13.32 9.47
CA MET A 55 -0.29 11.99 9.35
C MET A 55 0.66 11.96 8.15
N ASP A 56 1.91 11.58 8.41
CA ASP A 56 2.89 11.30 7.37
C ASP A 56 2.78 9.83 6.97
N ASP A 57 2.47 9.59 5.71
CA ASP A 57 2.33 8.28 5.10
C ASP A 57 3.36 8.07 3.99
N TYR A 58 3.79 6.83 3.80
CA TYR A 58 4.43 6.39 2.56
C TYR A 58 3.37 5.85 1.61
N LEU A 59 3.34 6.37 0.38
CA LEU A 59 2.76 5.65 -0.75
C LEU A 59 3.75 4.59 -1.18
N MET A 60 3.43 3.33 -0.90
CA MET A 60 4.25 2.18 -1.26
C MET A 60 3.70 1.46 -2.50
N ARG A 61 4.58 1.12 -3.44
CA ARG A 61 4.23 0.52 -4.72
C ARG A 61 5.01 -0.78 -4.96
N LYS A 62 4.30 -1.82 -5.38
CA LYS A 62 4.88 -3.07 -5.88
C LYS A 62 4.49 -3.26 -7.35
N PRO A 63 5.45 -3.27 -8.29
CA PRO A 63 5.16 -3.57 -9.68
C PRO A 63 4.63 -5.00 -9.82
N LEU A 64 3.65 -5.18 -10.70
CA LEU A 64 3.16 -6.49 -11.09
C LEU A 64 3.80 -6.88 -12.43
N PRO A 65 4.31 -8.12 -12.58
CA PRO A 65 4.78 -8.63 -13.85
C PRO A 65 3.63 -8.91 -14.82
#